data_AF-A0A3B8Z7D3-F1
#
_entry.id   AF-A0A3B8Z7D3-F1
#
_cell.length_a   1.000
_cell.length_b   1.000
_cell.length_c   1.000
_cell.angle_alpha   90.00
_cell.angle_beta   90.00
_cell.angle_gamma   90.00
#
_symmetry.space_group_name_H-M   'P 1'
#
loop_
_entity.id
_entity.type
_entity.pdbx_description
1 polymer ?
#
loop_
_entity_poly.entity_id
_entity_poly.type
_entity_poly.pdbx_seq_one_letter_code
_entity_poly.pdbx_strand_id
1 'polypeptide(L)'
;MSNKPFIIAAILTLLALIPLYLLGSQQFQLNLANLPIAVLSLFVLLLICAFWTSTVASGDESSSNNHSLSDERESGNVKWFNTNKGFGFITRDTGEDIFVHFRSIRGKGHRALREGQRVDFIVSGGEKGLQAEDVEVIR
;
A
#
# COMPACT_ATOMS: atom_id res chain seq x y z
N MET A 1 -10.23 -14.72 19.82
CA MET A 1 -10.09 -16.19 19.63
C MET A 1 -11.14 -16.68 18.64
N SER A 2 -10.86 -16.59 17.34
CA SER A 2 -11.68 -17.25 16.32
C SER A 2 -10.78 -17.76 15.20
N ASN A 3 -10.13 -18.90 15.46
CA ASN A 3 -9.28 -19.63 14.49
C ASN A 3 -10.11 -20.32 13.39
N LYS A 4 -11.27 -19.75 13.04
CA LYS A 4 -12.21 -20.28 12.08
C LYS A 4 -11.65 -20.38 10.64
N PRO A 5 -10.77 -19.49 10.14
CA PRO A 5 -10.27 -19.64 8.77
C PRO A 5 -9.24 -20.78 8.64
N PHE A 6 -8.49 -21.10 9.70
CA PHE A 6 -7.50 -22.17 9.67
C PHE A 6 -8.11 -23.57 9.55
N ILE A 7 -9.24 -23.79 10.22
CA ILE A 7 -9.96 -25.08 10.18
C ILE A 7 -10.58 -25.29 8.78
N ILE A 8 -11.12 -24.23 8.18
CA ILE A 8 -11.72 -24.31 6.83
C ILE A 8 -10.64 -24.60 5.78
N ALA A 9 -9.49 -23.93 5.87
CA ALA A 9 -8.36 -24.20 4.98
C ALA A 9 -7.86 -25.65 5.10
N ALA A 10 -7.76 -26.18 6.32
CA ALA A 10 -7.33 -27.56 6.56
C ALA A 10 -8.31 -28.62 6.03
N ILE A 11 -9.63 -28.35 6.09
CA ILE A 11 -10.64 -29.27 5.55
C ILE A 11 -10.62 -29.26 4.02
N LEU A 12 -10.44 -28.09 3.40
CA LEU A 12 -10.36 -27.97 1.94
C LEU A 12 -9.11 -28.63 1.36
N THR A 13 -7.95 -28.51 2.03
CA THR A 13 -6.73 -29.20 1.60
C THR A 13 -6.87 -30.72 1.73
N LEU A 14 -7.50 -31.21 2.80
CA LEU A 14 -7.77 -32.63 2.99
C LEU A 14 -8.74 -33.19 1.92
N LEU A 15 -9.74 -32.41 1.52
CA LEU A 15 -10.68 -32.79 0.46
C LEU A 15 -9.99 -32.87 -0.92
N ALA A 16 -9.02 -31.99 -1.18
CA ALA A 16 -8.26 -31.95 -2.45
C ALA A 16 -7.25 -33.11 -2.61
N LEU A 17 -6.85 -33.75 -1.51
CA LEU A 17 -6.02 -34.96 -1.54
C LEU A 17 -6.78 -36.18 -2.08
N ILE A 18 -8.11 -36.21 -1.98
CA ILE A 18 -8.95 -37.35 -2.40
C ILE A 18 -8.94 -37.54 -3.93
N PRO A 19 -9.18 -36.51 -4.77
CA PRO A 19 -9.02 -36.61 -6.22
C PRO A 19 -7.59 -36.98 -6.64
N LEU A 20 -6.58 -36.45 -5.93
CA LEU A 20 -5.17 -36.70 -6.25
C LEU A 20 -4.78 -38.16 -5.97
N TYR A 21 -5.30 -38.75 -4.88
CA TYR A 21 -5.16 -40.17 -4.57
C TYR A 21 -5.86 -41.07 -5.61
N LEU A 22 -7.05 -40.68 -6.07
CA LEU A 22 -7.77 -41.41 -7.12
C LEU A 22 -7.03 -41.35 -8.46
N LEU A 23 -6.45 -40.21 -8.82
CA LEU A 23 -5.64 -40.05 -10.03
C LEU A 23 -4.37 -40.91 -10.02
N GLY A 24 -3.72 -41.07 -8.87
CA GLY A 24 -2.51 -41.89 -8.72
C GLY A 24 -2.72 -43.39 -8.94
N SER A 25 -3.96 -43.88 -8.84
CA SER A 25 -4.30 -45.30 -9.04
C SER A 25 -4.59 -45.69 -10.50
N GLN A 26 -4.73 -44.71 -11.39
CA GLN A 26 -5.05 -44.94 -12.80
C GLN A 26 -3.81 -44.62 -13.65
N GLN A 27 -3.32 -45.59 -14.42
CA GLN A 27 -2.38 -45.31 -15.50
C GLN A 27 -3.09 -44.39 -16.50
N PHE A 28 -2.86 -43.08 -16.39
CA PHE A 28 -3.56 -42.06 -17.16
C PHE A 28 -3.15 -42.14 -18.64
N GLN A 29 -3.85 -42.97 -19.40
CA GLN A 29 -3.86 -42.91 -20.86
C GLN A 29 -4.94 -41.93 -21.32
N LEU A 30 -4.58 -41.02 -22.23
CA LEU A 30 -5.47 -40.04 -22.85
C LEU A 30 -6.48 -40.74 -23.78
N ASN A 31 -7.46 -41.42 -23.20
CA ASN A 31 -8.54 -42.09 -23.90
C ASN A 31 -9.82 -41.25 -23.89
N LEU A 32 -10.68 -41.44 -24.90
CA LEU A 32 -11.93 -40.68 -25.07
C LEU A 32 -12.88 -40.81 -23.87
N ALA A 33 -12.81 -41.94 -23.14
CA ALA A 33 -13.56 -42.19 -21.91
C ALA A 33 -13.12 -41.34 -20.71
N ASN A 34 -11.86 -40.89 -20.68
CA ASN A 34 -11.28 -40.11 -19.57
C ASN A 34 -11.32 -38.60 -19.83
N LEU A 35 -11.63 -38.21 -21.06
CA LEU A 35 -11.80 -36.83 -21.50
C LEU A 35 -12.82 -36.04 -20.64
N PRO A 36 -14.02 -36.56 -20.29
CA PRO A 36 -14.95 -35.83 -19.43
C PRO A 36 -14.40 -35.57 -18.03
N ILE A 37 -13.61 -36.50 -17.48
CA ILE A 37 -12.99 -36.37 -16.15
C ILE A 37 -11.90 -35.29 -16.18
N ALA A 38 -11.10 -35.25 -17.26
CA ALA A 38 -10.08 -34.22 -17.46
C ALA A 38 -10.69 -32.81 -17.59
N VAL A 39 -11.80 -32.67 -18.30
CA VAL A 39 -12.53 -31.39 -18.43
C VAL A 39 -13.09 -30.94 -17.08
N LEU A 40 -13.65 -31.87 -16.30
CA LEU A 40 -14.21 -31.57 -14.98
C LEU A 40 -13.11 -31.15 -13.99
N SER A 41 -11.93 -31.78 -14.06
CA SER A 41 -10.75 -31.37 -13.29
C SER A 41 -10.28 -29.96 -13.65
N LEU A 42 -10.17 -29.64 -14.95
CA LEU A 42 -9.79 -28.29 -15.41
C LEU A 42 -10.81 -27.23 -14.97
N PHE A 43 -12.11 -27.56 -15.01
CA PHE A 43 -13.17 -26.68 -14.56
C PHE A 43 -13.10 -26.41 -13.05
N VAL A 44 -12.83 -27.44 -12.24
CA VAL A 44 -12.62 -27.28 -10.79
C VAL A 44 -11.37 -26.45 -10.50
N LEU A 45 -10.28 -26.64 -11.26
CA LEU A 45 -9.05 -25.85 -11.14
C LEU A 45 -9.29 -24.37 -11.51
N LEU A 46 -10.12 -24.10 -12.52
CA LEU A 46 -10.58 -22.75 -12.86
C LEU A 46 -11.45 -22.12 -11.77
N LEU A 47 -12.36 -22.88 -11.15
CA LEU A 47 -13.15 -22.38 -10.03
C LEU A 47 -12.28 -22.05 -8.81
N ILE A 48 -11.23 -22.83 -8.54
CA ILE A 48 -10.26 -22.54 -7.46
C ILE A 48 -9.43 -21.29 -7.78
N CYS A 49 -8.97 -21.12 -9.03
CA CYS A 49 -8.30 -19.90 -9.48
C CYS A 49 -9.22 -18.67 -9.36
N ALA A 50 -10.48 -18.79 -9.77
CA ALA A 50 -11.48 -17.72 -9.63
C ALA A 50 -11.75 -17.37 -8.16
N PHE A 51 -11.71 -18.37 -7.28
CA PHE A 51 -11.91 -18.19 -5.84
C PHE A 51 -10.72 -17.48 -5.16
N TRP A 52 -9.48 -17.75 -5.57
CA TRP A 52 -8.30 -17.01 -5.09
C TRP A 52 -8.12 -15.63 -5.73
N THR A 53 -8.66 -15.40 -6.93
CA THR A 53 -8.54 -14.09 -7.60
C THR A 53 -9.43 -13.00 -6.96
N SER A 54 -10.43 -13.41 -6.17
CA SER A 54 -11.27 -12.47 -5.42
C SER A 54 -10.70 -12.12 -4.02
N THR A 55 -9.49 -12.60 -3.68
CA THR A 55 -8.69 -12.06 -2.57
C THR A 55 -7.33 -11.54 -3.03
N VAL A 56 -7.30 -10.82 -4.16
CA VAL A 56 -6.61 -9.52 -4.19
C VAL A 56 -7.50 -8.49 -3.44
N ALA A 57 -7.91 -8.88 -2.24
CA ALA A 57 -8.23 -7.94 -1.19
C ALA A 57 -6.86 -7.47 -0.73
N SER A 58 -6.62 -6.17 -0.92
CA SER A 58 -5.60 -5.35 -0.28
C SER A 58 -4.71 -6.14 0.68
N GLY A 59 -3.50 -6.46 0.21
CA GLY A 59 -2.41 -6.81 1.10
C GLY A 59 -2.10 -5.61 1.97
N ASP A 60 -2.85 -5.44 3.05
CA ASP A 60 -2.43 -4.69 4.22
C ASP A 60 -1.53 -5.63 5.03
N GLU A 61 -0.40 -5.98 4.42
CA GLU A 61 0.70 -6.63 5.10
C GLU A 61 1.43 -5.53 5.85
N SER A 62 1.11 -5.43 7.15
CA SER A 62 1.89 -4.69 8.15
C SER A 62 3.29 -5.29 8.23
N SER A 63 4.12 -5.00 7.23
CA SER A 63 5.56 -5.04 7.38
C SER A 63 5.98 -3.71 7.97
N SER A 64 6.46 -3.77 9.22
CA SER A 64 7.38 -2.78 9.77
C SER A 64 8.61 -2.66 8.87
N ASN A 65 8.48 -1.96 7.77
CA ASN A 65 9.61 -1.28 7.17
C ASN A 65 9.73 0.02 7.95
N ASN A 66 10.72 0.09 8.83
CA ASN A 66 11.47 1.32 9.02
C ASN A 66 12.12 1.70 7.67
N HIS A 67 11.29 2.01 6.66
CA HIS A 67 11.74 2.79 5.54
C HIS A 67 11.95 4.17 6.15
N SER A 68 13.23 4.51 6.23
CA SER A 68 13.76 5.84 6.43
C SER A 68 12.80 6.90 5.86
N LEU A 69 11.92 7.44 6.71
CA LEU A 69 11.13 8.66 6.47
C LEU A 69 12.03 9.89 6.23
N SER A 70 13.35 9.69 6.09
CA SER A 70 14.36 10.63 5.67
C SER A 70 14.56 10.68 4.15
N ASP A 71 14.22 9.62 3.39
CA ASP A 71 14.66 9.51 1.99
C ASP A 71 13.71 10.18 0.99
N GLU A 72 12.50 10.57 1.41
CA GLU A 72 11.53 11.37 0.63
C GLU A 72 11.39 12.81 1.13
N ARG A 73 12.26 13.26 2.05
CA ARG A 73 12.26 14.66 2.49
C ARG A 73 13.02 15.52 1.50
N GLU A 74 12.45 16.67 1.22
CA GLU A 74 13.06 17.71 0.40
C GLU A 74 13.31 18.96 1.22
N SER A 75 14.30 19.72 0.81
CA SER A 75 14.65 21.00 1.43
C SER A 75 14.20 22.17 0.55
N GLY A 76 13.97 23.31 1.19
CA GLY A 76 13.63 24.54 0.50
C GLY A 76 13.64 25.75 1.44
N ASN A 77 13.33 26.91 0.87
CA ASN A 77 13.26 28.17 1.60
C ASN A 77 11.82 28.69 1.65
N VAL A 78 11.43 29.18 2.81
CA VAL A 78 10.10 29.77 3.00
C VAL A 78 10.02 31.08 2.21
N LYS A 79 9.18 31.11 1.18
CA LYS A 79 8.95 32.30 0.35
C LYS A 79 8.18 33.37 1.10
N TRP A 80 7.12 32.97 1.80
CA TRP A 80 6.38 33.80 2.74
C TRP A 80 5.45 32.92 3.57
N PHE A 81 5.12 33.37 4.79
CA PHE A 81 4.14 32.70 5.64
C PHE A 81 3.33 33.74 6.41
N ASN A 82 2.01 33.61 6.36
CA ASN A 82 1.11 34.48 7.12
C ASN A 82 0.68 33.79 8.41
N THR A 83 1.28 34.15 9.53
CA THR A 83 0.98 33.56 10.84
C THR A 83 -0.47 33.76 11.27
N ASN A 84 -1.11 34.86 10.90
CA ASN A 84 -2.50 35.14 11.25
C ASN A 84 -3.48 34.24 10.48
N LYS A 85 -3.18 33.94 9.21
CA LYS A 85 -4.00 33.05 8.39
C LYS A 85 -3.60 31.57 8.48
N GLY A 86 -2.39 31.27 8.94
CA GLY A 86 -1.87 29.92 9.12
C GLY A 86 -1.45 29.20 7.84
N PHE A 87 -1.09 29.94 6.78
CA PHE A 87 -0.60 29.35 5.53
C PHE A 87 0.46 30.21 4.85
N GLY A 88 1.20 29.59 3.93
CA GLY A 88 2.27 30.21 3.18
C GLY A 88 2.72 29.38 1.99
N PHE A 89 3.88 29.73 1.44
CA PHE A 89 4.54 28.98 0.37
C PHE A 89 6.03 28.79 0.69
N ILE A 90 6.55 27.65 0.25
CA ILE A 90 7.96 27.30 0.31
C ILE A 90 8.45 27.11 -1.13
N THR A 91 9.57 27.71 -1.47
CA THR A 91 10.27 27.48 -2.73
C THR A 91 11.22 26.31 -2.54
N ARG A 92 10.99 25.22 -3.28
CA ARG A 92 11.87 24.05 -3.30
C ARG A 92 13.23 24.42 -3.87
N ASP A 93 14.25 23.63 -3.56
CA ASP A 93 15.57 23.80 -4.17
C ASP A 93 15.53 23.56 -5.70
N THR A 94 14.49 22.90 -6.22
CA THR A 94 14.20 22.75 -7.65
C THR A 94 13.62 24.01 -8.30
N GLY A 95 13.19 25.00 -7.51
CA GLY A 95 12.62 26.27 -7.97
C GLY A 95 11.10 26.34 -8.02
N GLU A 96 10.39 25.24 -7.74
CA GLU A 96 8.92 25.22 -7.68
C GLU A 96 8.40 25.71 -6.32
N ASP A 97 7.30 26.47 -6.34
CA ASP A 97 6.60 26.90 -5.12
C ASP A 97 5.55 25.87 -4.71
N ILE A 98 5.59 25.45 -3.44
CA ILE A 98 4.61 24.53 -2.85
C ILE A 98 3.87 25.19 -1.70
N PHE A 99 2.61 24.80 -1.53
CA PHE A 99 1.75 25.32 -0.49
C PHE A 99 2.11 24.72 0.88
N VAL A 100 2.10 25.52 1.95
CA VAL A 100 2.28 25.01 3.32
C VAL A 100 1.18 25.52 4.24
N HIS A 101 0.65 24.63 5.07
CA HIS A 101 -0.35 24.93 6.10
C HIS A 101 0.23 24.76 7.51
N PHE A 102 -0.25 25.53 8.48
CA PHE A 102 0.26 25.48 9.86
C PHE A 102 0.18 24.09 10.50
N ARG A 103 -0.81 23.28 10.08
CA ARG A 103 -1.00 21.90 10.54
C ARG A 103 0.17 20.99 10.14
N SER A 104 0.78 21.26 8.99
CA SER A 104 1.89 20.48 8.45
C SER A 104 3.20 20.77 9.18
N ILE A 105 3.33 21.89 9.90
CA ILE A 105 4.57 22.26 10.58
C ILE A 105 4.72 21.45 11.87
N ARG A 106 5.87 20.79 12.04
CA ARG A 106 6.28 20.09 13.25
C ARG A 106 6.56 21.08 14.39
N GLY A 107 6.17 20.69 15.60
CA GLY A 107 6.42 21.47 16.82
C GLY A 107 5.21 21.58 17.75
N LYS A 108 5.49 21.99 18.98
CA LYS A 108 4.48 22.26 20.02
C LYS A 108 4.29 23.78 20.13
N GLY A 109 3.04 24.26 20.21
CA GLY A 109 2.73 25.68 20.35
C GLY A 109 2.48 26.41 19.02
N HIS A 110 2.87 27.68 18.93
CA HIS A 110 2.68 28.52 17.74
C HIS A 110 3.59 28.06 16.59
N ARG A 111 3.00 27.38 15.63
CA ARG A 111 3.65 26.87 14.41
C ARG A 111 3.71 27.96 13.35
N ALA A 112 4.83 28.65 13.28
CA ALA A 112 5.06 29.73 12.33
C ALA A 112 6.42 29.56 11.63
N LEU A 113 6.47 29.98 10.36
CA LEU A 113 7.68 30.03 9.56
C LEU A 113 8.07 31.48 9.31
N ARG A 114 9.37 31.76 9.22
CA ARG A 114 9.90 33.07 8.83
C ARG A 114 10.25 33.06 7.35
N GLU A 115 10.08 34.19 6.69
CA GLU A 115 10.54 34.35 5.30
C GLU A 115 12.06 34.14 5.21
N GLY A 116 12.50 33.44 4.16
CA GLY A 116 13.89 33.04 3.93
C GLY A 116 14.39 31.91 4.83
N GLN A 117 13.55 31.34 5.69
CA GLN A 117 13.95 30.25 6.59
C GLN A 117 14.10 28.94 5.82
N ARG A 118 15.19 28.20 6.09
CA ARG A 118 15.42 26.87 5.51
C ARG A 118 14.60 25.83 6.27
N VAL A 119 13.94 24.96 5.52
CA VAL A 119 13.03 23.94 6.04
C VAL A 119 13.17 22.63 5.27
N ASP A 120 12.93 21.52 5.95
CA ASP A 120 12.78 20.18 5.38
C ASP A 120 11.32 19.74 5.46
N PHE A 121 10.80 19.14 4.40
CA PHE A 121 9.39 18.76 4.30
C PHE A 121 9.21 17.58 3.35
N ILE A 122 8.04 16.96 3.39
CA ILE A 122 7.65 15.92 2.43
C ILE A 122 6.70 16.57 1.42
N VAL A 123 6.93 16.32 0.12
CA VAL A 123 6.04 16.82 -0.93
C VAL A 123 4.90 15.84 -1.14
N SER A 124 3.67 16.33 -1.03
CA SER A 124 2.45 15.54 -1.19
C SER A 124 1.47 16.25 -2.13
N GLY A 125 0.58 15.48 -2.77
CA GLY A 125 -0.48 16.01 -3.62
C GLY A 125 -1.69 16.43 -2.79
N GLY A 126 -2.05 17.71 -2.80
CA GLY A 126 -3.24 18.25 -2.17
C GLY A 126 -4.34 18.65 -3.17
N GLU A 127 -5.51 19.04 -2.66
CA GLU A 127 -6.67 19.48 -3.47
C GLU A 127 -6.35 20.67 -4.40
N LYS A 128 -5.35 21.48 -4.05
CA LYS A 128 -4.96 22.71 -4.75
C LYS A 128 -3.59 22.60 -5.45
N GLY A 129 -3.05 21.39 -5.58
CA GLY A 129 -1.72 21.14 -6.11
C GLY A 129 -0.73 20.67 -5.05
N LEU A 130 0.56 20.81 -5.32
CA LEU A 130 1.63 20.34 -4.43
C LEU A 130 1.61 21.08 -3.08
N GLN A 131 1.68 20.30 -2.00
CA GLN A 131 1.72 20.81 -0.63
C GLN A 131 2.88 20.20 0.16
N ALA A 132 3.40 20.99 1.10
CA ALA A 132 4.40 20.56 2.07
C ALA A 132 3.70 19.91 3.27
N GLU A 133 4.10 18.68 3.56
CA GLU A 133 3.73 17.92 4.75
C GLU A 133 4.92 17.77 5.67
N ASP A 134 4.62 17.56 6.95
CA ASP A 134 5.63 17.21 7.95
C ASP A 134 6.82 18.19 8.03
N VAL A 135 6.56 19.49 7.92
CA VAL A 135 7.57 20.54 7.75
C VAL A 135 8.37 20.75 9.04
N GLU A 136 9.69 20.70 8.94
CA GLU A 136 10.64 20.89 10.02
C GLU A 136 11.62 22.03 9.69
N VAL A 137 11.97 22.82 10.70
CA VAL A 137 12.95 23.89 10.54
C VAL A 137 14.35 23.33 10.70
N ILE A 138 15.19 23.51 9.68
CA ILE A 138 16.62 23.21 9.76
C ILE A 138 17.28 24.32 10.60
N ARG A 139 17.97 23.94 11.68
CA ARG A 139 18.70 24.88 12.56
C ARG A 139 20.13 25.07 12.11
#